data_AF-A0A965HSX9-F1
#
_entry.id   AF-A0A965HSX9-F1
#
_cell.length_a   1.000
_cell.length_b   1.000
_cell.length_c   1.000
_cell.angle_alpha   90.00
_cell.angle_beta   90.00
_cell.angle_gamma   90.00
#
_symmetry.space_group_name_H-M   'P 1'
#
loop_
_entity.id
_entity.type
_entity.pdbx_description
1 polymer ?
#
loop_
_entity_poly.entity_id
_entity_poly.type
_entity_poly.pdbx_seq_one_letter_code
_entity_poly.pdbx_strand_id
1 'polypeptide(L)'
;MDGGTPRRDAVSEHGGRGFPPPRGIRGPLPTAPAGSGRHTLETAGRGRRRGRTDLVKEPLLALVRAAPDRGQALNAMREYLQALVLRSFHESEAFRCLAFVGGTALRFLHGLPRFSEDLDFSIVSADRYAGPVWMAKLKRDLALAGFSPEVTWNERRTVHTGWVRLHGILQEAGLSPLANEKLAIKVEVDTQPPGGGRCERQIVTRHLSFLLQYHDLSSLMAGKIHALLTRRYAKGRDWYDLVWYLSQRPPVAPNLALLENALAQTQGVDRPAARDWMRTVKNRLLKIDVPALADDVGPFLERPQDANLITRENLLRLLPD
;
A
#
# COMPACT_ATOMS: atom_id res chain seq x y z
N MET A 1 68.06 -4.30 19.10
CA MET A 1 68.83 -3.06 19.31
C MET A 1 68.99 -2.40 17.96
N ASP A 2 68.98 -1.07 17.97
CA ASP A 2 68.96 -0.10 16.86
C ASP A 2 67.68 -0.09 16.00
N GLY A 3 66.83 0.94 16.00
CA GLY A 3 66.95 2.33 16.48
C GLY A 3 67.13 3.28 15.29
N GLY A 4 66.11 4.08 14.98
CA GLY A 4 66.24 5.15 13.99
C GLY A 4 64.93 5.62 13.36
N THR A 5 64.18 6.45 14.08
CA THR A 5 63.19 7.38 13.50
C THR A 5 63.91 8.59 12.87
N PRO A 6 63.31 9.28 11.89
CA PRO A 6 62.86 10.63 12.22
C PRO A 6 61.51 11.07 11.59
N ARG A 7 60.76 11.86 12.40
CA ARG A 7 60.05 13.14 12.12
C ARG A 7 59.56 13.45 10.69
N ARG A 8 58.48 14.18 10.42
CA ARG A 8 57.30 14.76 11.09
C ARG A 8 56.52 15.46 9.95
N ASP A 9 55.22 15.68 10.16
CA ASP A 9 54.36 16.72 9.55
C ASP A 9 53.96 16.60 8.07
N ALA A 10 52.66 16.31 7.85
CA ALA A 10 51.78 17.16 7.03
C ALA A 10 50.31 16.75 7.24
N VAL A 11 49.60 17.60 7.99
CA VAL A 11 48.14 17.66 8.06
C VAL A 11 47.62 18.17 6.72
N SER A 12 46.59 17.54 6.16
CA SER A 12 45.79 18.12 5.09
C SER A 12 44.32 17.95 5.43
N GLU A 13 43.79 18.98 6.08
CA GLU A 13 42.37 19.29 6.09
C GLU A 13 41.93 19.60 4.66
N HIS A 14 40.86 18.98 4.17
CA HIS A 14 40.01 19.62 3.16
C HIS A 14 38.58 19.05 3.20
N GLY A 15 37.65 19.93 3.57
CA GLY A 15 36.44 20.12 2.77
C GLY A 15 35.21 19.32 3.17
N GLY A 16 34.60 19.69 4.29
CA GLY A 16 33.19 19.40 4.54
C GLY A 16 32.30 20.04 3.45
N ARG A 17 31.32 19.28 2.96
CA ARG A 17 30.12 19.85 2.32
C ARG A 17 28.91 19.42 3.13
N GLY A 18 28.49 20.32 4.01
CA GLY A 18 27.23 20.22 4.73
C GLY A 18 26.04 20.32 3.78
N PHE A 19 25.05 19.47 4.03
CA PHE A 19 23.73 19.58 3.43
C PHE A 19 23.04 20.87 3.90
N PRO A 20 22.37 21.63 3.01
CA PRO A 20 21.62 22.81 3.44
C PRO A 20 20.32 22.37 4.14
N PRO A 21 19.91 23.02 5.24
CA PRO A 21 18.61 22.79 5.85
C PRO A 21 17.47 23.37 4.99
N PRO A 22 16.24 22.83 5.10
CA PRO A 22 15.10 23.29 4.31
C PRO A 22 14.71 24.73 4.70
N ARG A 23 14.53 25.58 3.67
CA ARG A 23 14.09 26.97 3.82
C ARG A 23 12.67 27.01 4.36
N GLY A 24 12.53 27.52 5.58
CA GLY A 24 11.24 27.85 6.19
C GLY A 24 10.59 29.05 5.50
N ILE A 25 9.38 28.85 4.99
CA ILE A 25 8.51 29.94 4.54
C ILE A 25 7.83 30.50 5.78
N ARG A 26 8.37 31.60 6.34
CA ARG A 26 7.69 32.43 7.34
C ARG A 26 6.82 33.45 6.60
N GLY A 27 5.53 33.18 6.50
CA GLY A 27 4.53 34.20 6.19
C GLY A 27 4.10 34.92 7.49
N PRO A 28 3.77 36.22 7.45
CA PRO A 28 3.36 36.98 8.64
C PRO A 28 1.99 36.53 9.17
N LEU A 29 1.86 36.49 10.50
CA LEU A 29 0.58 36.29 11.19
C LEU A 29 -0.36 37.48 10.92
N PRO A 30 -1.65 37.25 10.66
CA PRO A 30 -2.65 38.32 10.67
C PRO A 30 -3.03 38.68 12.12
N THR A 31 -2.97 39.97 12.41
CA THR A 31 -3.45 40.64 13.62
C THR A 31 -4.98 40.62 13.69
N ALA A 32 -5.54 40.23 14.84
CA ALA A 32 -6.96 40.33 15.13
C ALA A 32 -7.38 41.78 15.46
N PRO A 33 -8.53 42.27 14.99
CA PRO A 33 -9.15 43.46 15.55
C PRO A 33 -10.08 43.09 16.72
N ALA A 34 -9.93 43.84 17.81
CA ALA A 34 -10.89 43.88 18.90
C ALA A 34 -12.17 44.61 18.44
N GLY A 35 -13.33 44.00 18.67
CA GLY A 35 -14.63 44.58 18.36
C GLY A 35 -15.68 44.09 19.36
N SER A 36 -16.07 44.97 20.28
CA SER A 36 -17.17 44.82 21.22
C SER A 36 -18.52 44.92 20.51
N GLY A 37 -19.41 43.96 20.72
CA GLY A 37 -20.80 44.02 20.26
C GLY A 37 -21.68 43.03 21.01
N ARG A 38 -22.69 43.56 21.72
CA ARG A 38 -23.66 42.83 22.55
C ARG A 38 -24.81 42.24 21.73
N HIS A 39 -25.28 41.08 22.19
CA HIS A 39 -26.63 40.48 22.10
C HIS A 39 -27.29 40.26 20.73
N THR A 40 -27.54 38.98 20.40
CA THR A 40 -28.91 38.40 20.39
C THR A 40 -28.84 36.90 20.63
N LEU A 41 -29.69 36.39 21.53
CA LEU A 41 -29.96 34.97 21.71
C LEU A 41 -30.73 34.46 20.50
N GLU A 42 -30.19 33.48 19.80
CA GLU A 42 -30.95 32.65 18.88
C GLU A 42 -30.76 31.18 19.26
N THR A 43 -31.88 30.49 19.29
CA THR A 43 -32.12 29.20 19.92
C THR A 43 -31.16 28.11 19.43
N ALA A 44 -30.32 27.62 20.34
CA ALA A 44 -29.49 26.44 20.14
C ALA A 44 -30.37 25.20 19.92
N GLY A 45 -30.46 24.79 18.65
CA GLY A 45 -30.95 23.47 18.26
C GLY A 45 -30.12 22.38 18.95
N ARG A 46 -30.82 21.37 19.48
CA ARG A 46 -30.31 20.18 20.16
C ARG A 46 -28.96 19.72 19.60
N GLY A 47 -27.88 19.97 20.35
CA GLY A 47 -26.58 19.40 20.07
C GLY A 47 -26.65 17.88 20.16
N ARG A 48 -26.66 17.19 19.01
CA ARG A 48 -26.27 15.78 18.96
C ARG A 48 -24.85 15.70 19.52
N ARG A 49 -24.68 15.07 20.69
CA ARG A 49 -23.35 14.64 21.14
C ARG A 49 -22.76 13.80 20.01
N ARG A 50 -21.75 14.31 19.30
CA ARG A 50 -21.00 13.54 18.30
C ARG A 50 -20.47 12.28 19.00
N GLY A 51 -21.00 11.12 18.63
CA GLY A 51 -20.56 9.85 19.19
C GLY A 51 -19.17 9.50 18.69
N ARG A 52 -18.47 8.58 19.37
CA ARG A 52 -17.21 7.99 18.87
C ARG A 52 -17.36 7.39 17.46
N THR A 53 -18.57 6.90 17.15
CA THR A 53 -19.01 6.44 15.82
C THR A 53 -18.86 7.51 14.74
N ASP A 54 -19.26 8.76 15.05
CA ASP A 54 -19.24 9.85 14.08
C ASP A 54 -17.80 10.24 13.71
N LEU A 55 -16.83 10.05 14.62
CA LEU A 55 -15.43 10.40 14.37
C LEU A 55 -14.72 9.45 13.39
N VAL A 56 -15.17 8.20 13.26
CA VAL A 56 -14.54 7.21 12.36
C VAL A 56 -15.26 7.14 11.02
N LYS A 57 -16.59 7.23 11.00
CA LYS A 57 -17.36 7.19 9.75
C LYS A 57 -17.32 8.50 8.97
N GLU A 58 -17.30 9.66 9.65
CA GLU A 58 -17.39 10.95 8.96
C GLU A 58 -16.21 11.20 7.99
N PRO A 59 -14.94 10.91 8.33
CA PRO A 59 -13.84 11.02 7.37
C PRO A 59 -14.05 10.15 6.12
N LEU A 60 -14.56 8.92 6.29
CA LEU A 60 -14.90 8.03 5.17
C LEU A 60 -15.99 8.63 4.29
N LEU A 61 -17.07 9.13 4.88
CA LEU A 61 -18.18 9.75 4.13
C LEU A 61 -17.73 11.04 3.43
N ALA A 62 -16.82 11.80 4.05
CA ALA A 62 -16.24 12.99 3.43
C ALA A 62 -15.39 12.63 2.20
N LEU A 63 -14.59 11.56 2.25
CA LEU A 63 -13.83 11.05 1.09
C LEU A 63 -14.78 10.64 -0.05
N VAL A 64 -15.88 9.97 0.27
CA VAL A 64 -16.89 9.58 -0.72
C VAL A 64 -17.51 10.79 -1.40
N ARG A 65 -17.91 11.81 -0.62
CA ARG A 65 -18.51 13.04 -1.17
C ARG A 65 -17.55 13.87 -2.01
N ALA A 66 -16.24 13.80 -1.73
CA ALA A 66 -15.21 14.52 -2.46
C ALA A 66 -14.76 13.82 -3.75
N ALA A 67 -15.11 12.55 -3.93
CA ALA A 67 -14.71 11.79 -5.11
C ALA A 67 -15.48 12.25 -6.36
N PRO A 68 -14.80 12.33 -7.53
CA PRO A 68 -15.40 12.88 -8.76
C PRO A 68 -16.42 11.94 -9.41
N ASP A 69 -16.32 10.64 -9.15
CA ASP A 69 -17.21 9.63 -9.69
C ASP A 69 -17.40 8.47 -8.71
N ARG A 70 -18.38 7.62 -9.00
CA ARG A 70 -18.75 6.46 -8.18
C ARG A 70 -17.58 5.47 -8.00
N GLY A 71 -16.80 5.22 -9.04
CA GLY A 71 -15.67 4.28 -8.98
C GLY A 71 -14.58 4.78 -8.05
N GLN A 72 -14.21 6.06 -8.19
CA GLN A 72 -13.27 6.72 -7.28
C GLN A 72 -13.79 6.80 -5.85
N ALA A 73 -15.10 7.01 -5.66
CA ALA A 73 -15.71 6.99 -4.34
C ALA A 73 -15.60 5.62 -3.65
N LEU A 74 -15.88 4.54 -4.40
CA LEU A 74 -15.73 3.17 -3.92
C LEU A 74 -14.27 2.85 -3.55
N ASN A 75 -13.34 3.29 -4.40
CA ASN A 75 -11.91 3.12 -4.20
C ASN A 75 -11.40 3.89 -2.96
N ALA A 76 -11.81 5.15 -2.78
CA ALA A 76 -11.46 5.95 -1.62
C ALA A 76 -12.06 5.38 -0.32
N MET A 77 -13.33 4.94 -0.37
CA MET A 77 -13.96 4.24 0.76
C MET A 77 -13.18 2.97 1.12
N ARG A 78 -12.86 2.13 0.13
CA ARG A 78 -12.13 0.88 0.35
C ARG A 78 -10.77 1.13 0.98
N GLU A 79 -10.03 2.13 0.51
CA GLU A 79 -8.72 2.48 1.04
C GLU A 79 -8.79 2.96 2.50
N TYR A 80 -9.78 3.80 2.84
CA TYR A 80 -9.98 4.20 4.23
C TYR A 80 -10.28 2.99 5.13
N LEU A 81 -11.11 2.06 4.65
CA LEU A 81 -11.42 0.84 5.38
C LEU A 81 -10.20 -0.09 5.49
N GLN A 82 -9.36 -0.18 4.47
CA GLN A 82 -8.06 -0.87 4.55
C GLN A 82 -7.17 -0.24 5.62
N ALA A 83 -7.14 1.09 5.75
CA ALA A 83 -6.40 1.77 6.81
C ALA A 83 -6.93 1.39 8.22
N LEU A 84 -8.24 1.21 8.39
CA LEU A 84 -8.81 0.70 9.65
C LEU A 84 -8.36 -0.74 9.95
N VAL A 85 -8.32 -1.60 8.93
CA VAL A 85 -7.80 -2.98 9.09
C VAL A 85 -6.33 -2.95 9.53
N LEU A 86 -5.50 -2.20 8.82
CA LEU A 86 -4.07 -2.07 9.12
C LEU A 86 -3.84 -1.47 10.52
N ARG A 87 -4.63 -0.47 10.92
CA ARG A 87 -4.58 0.11 12.26
C ARG A 87 -4.92 -0.92 13.35
N SER A 88 -5.98 -1.71 13.15
CA SER A 88 -6.36 -2.78 14.09
C SER A 88 -5.27 -3.84 14.20
N PHE A 89 -4.63 -4.20 13.09
CA PHE A 89 -3.51 -5.15 13.06
C PHE A 89 -2.28 -4.61 13.79
N HIS A 90 -1.96 -3.32 13.61
CA HIS A 90 -0.91 -2.64 14.37
C HIS A 90 -1.17 -2.70 15.88
N GLU A 91 -2.39 -2.34 16.32
CA GLU A 91 -2.78 -2.40 17.74
C GLU A 91 -2.85 -3.82 18.32
N SER A 92 -2.91 -4.83 17.45
CA SER A 92 -2.83 -6.25 17.81
C SER A 92 -1.41 -6.82 17.75
N GLU A 93 -0.42 -5.96 17.48
CA GLU A 93 0.98 -6.32 17.28
C GLU A 93 1.24 -7.33 16.14
N ALA A 94 0.32 -7.45 15.17
CA ALA A 94 0.42 -8.41 14.07
C ALA A 94 1.71 -8.22 13.23
N PHE A 95 2.16 -6.96 13.10
CA PHE A 95 3.39 -6.62 12.37
C PHE A 95 4.69 -7.01 13.09
N ARG A 96 4.62 -7.65 14.28
CA ARG A 96 5.79 -8.33 14.86
C ARG A 96 6.16 -9.60 14.10
N CYS A 97 5.19 -10.25 13.45
CA CYS A 97 5.37 -11.51 12.75
C CYS A 97 4.88 -11.50 11.30
N LEU A 98 4.22 -10.44 10.86
CA LEU A 98 3.83 -10.22 9.47
C LEU A 98 4.64 -9.11 8.79
N ALA A 99 4.87 -9.26 7.49
CA ALA A 99 5.24 -8.18 6.60
C ALA A 99 4.10 -7.89 5.63
N PHE A 100 3.73 -6.62 5.48
CA PHE A 100 2.78 -6.16 4.47
C PHE A 100 3.42 -6.20 3.07
N VAL A 101 2.71 -6.75 2.11
CA VAL A 101 3.18 -6.95 0.73
C VAL A 101 2.12 -6.56 -0.31
N GLY A 102 2.42 -6.76 -1.58
CA GLY A 102 1.46 -6.57 -2.66
C GLY A 102 1.23 -5.11 -3.08
N GLY A 103 0.18 -4.88 -3.86
CA GLY A 103 -0.13 -3.57 -4.43
C GLY A 103 -0.56 -2.54 -3.40
N THR A 104 -1.22 -2.98 -2.33
CA THR A 104 -1.70 -2.08 -1.27
C THR A 104 -0.56 -1.59 -0.39
N ALA A 105 0.47 -2.41 -0.16
CA ALA A 105 1.73 -1.96 0.47
C ALA A 105 2.38 -0.83 -0.34
N LEU A 106 2.52 -1.00 -1.66
CA LEU A 106 3.08 0.05 -2.53
C LEU A 106 2.29 1.35 -2.47
N ARG A 107 0.96 1.26 -2.42
CA ARG A 107 0.10 2.43 -2.31
C ARG A 107 0.27 3.18 -0.99
N PHE A 108 0.26 2.47 0.14
CA PHE A 108 0.35 3.08 1.47
C PHE A 108 1.75 3.62 1.80
N LEU A 109 2.79 2.95 1.34
CA LEU A 109 4.19 3.23 1.74
C LEU A 109 4.95 4.06 0.70
N HIS A 110 4.63 3.90 -0.59
CA HIS A 110 5.37 4.52 -1.68
C HIS A 110 4.49 5.36 -2.62
N GLY A 111 3.20 5.54 -2.29
CA GLY A 111 2.32 6.43 -3.04
C GLY A 111 2.03 5.97 -4.48
N LEU A 112 2.00 4.66 -4.73
CA LEU A 112 1.61 4.11 -6.04
C LEU A 112 0.26 4.71 -6.49
N PRO A 113 0.20 5.43 -7.63
CA PRO A 113 -0.98 6.21 -8.08
C PRO A 113 -2.12 5.38 -8.69
N ARG A 114 -2.36 4.21 -8.11
CA ARG A 114 -3.56 3.41 -8.35
C ARG A 114 -4.04 2.74 -7.08
N PHE A 115 -5.35 2.58 -6.95
CA PHE A 115 -6.01 1.85 -5.90
C PHE A 115 -5.72 0.35 -5.98
N SER A 116 -5.90 -0.32 -4.84
CA SER A 116 -5.70 -1.74 -4.67
C SER A 116 -6.80 -2.29 -3.77
N GLU A 117 -7.16 -3.56 -3.92
CA GLU A 117 -8.39 -4.09 -3.33
C GLU A 117 -8.17 -4.93 -2.09
N ASP A 118 -7.10 -5.73 -2.10
CA ASP A 118 -6.81 -6.74 -1.09
C ASP A 118 -5.71 -6.28 -0.12
N LEU A 119 -5.57 -6.96 0.99
CA LEU A 119 -4.47 -6.78 1.94
C LEU A 119 -3.67 -8.07 2.01
N ASP A 120 -2.48 -8.06 1.42
CA ASP A 120 -1.60 -9.22 1.33
C ASP A 120 -0.47 -9.13 2.36
N PHE A 121 -0.21 -10.22 3.05
CA PHE A 121 0.85 -10.33 4.04
C PHE A 121 1.70 -11.57 3.82
N SER A 122 2.98 -11.47 4.17
CA SER A 122 3.93 -12.57 4.23
C SER A 122 4.29 -12.83 5.69
N ILE A 123 4.30 -14.08 6.13
CA ILE A 123 4.80 -14.40 7.47
C ILE A 123 6.32 -14.17 7.53
N VAL A 124 6.79 -13.52 8.58
CA VAL A 124 8.21 -13.27 8.89
C VAL A 124 8.68 -14.21 9.99
N SER A 125 7.78 -14.52 10.93
CA SER A 125 8.02 -15.47 12.00
C SER A 125 6.72 -16.17 12.36
N ALA A 126 6.77 -17.48 12.63
CA ALA A 126 5.61 -18.18 13.16
C ALA A 126 5.33 -17.82 14.64
N ASP A 127 6.31 -17.23 15.34
CA ASP A 127 6.15 -16.78 16.72
C ASP A 127 5.07 -15.69 16.81
N ARG A 128 4.12 -15.87 17.72
CA ARG A 128 2.94 -15.00 17.93
C ARG A 128 2.02 -14.84 16.72
N TYR A 129 2.10 -15.74 15.72
CA TYR A 129 1.12 -15.74 14.64
C TYR A 129 -0.29 -16.08 15.17
N ALA A 130 -1.25 -15.17 15.01
CA ALA A 130 -2.56 -15.27 15.65
C ALA A 130 -3.69 -14.69 14.77
N GLY A 131 -3.77 -15.13 13.51
CA GLY A 131 -4.79 -14.71 12.54
C GLY A 131 -6.21 -14.59 13.10
N PRO A 132 -6.78 -15.67 13.70
CA PRO A 132 -8.13 -15.62 14.27
C PRO A 132 -8.30 -14.54 15.35
N VAL A 133 -7.28 -14.30 16.18
CA VAL A 133 -7.32 -13.31 17.26
C VAL A 133 -7.33 -11.89 16.68
N TRP A 134 -6.49 -11.61 15.69
CA TRP A 134 -6.45 -10.31 15.01
C TRP A 134 -7.78 -10.00 14.30
N MET A 135 -8.33 -10.99 13.59
CA MET A 135 -9.63 -10.83 12.90
C MET A 135 -10.79 -10.64 13.89
N ALA A 136 -10.76 -11.32 15.04
CA ALA A 136 -11.76 -11.13 16.09
C ALA A 136 -11.67 -9.73 16.74
N LYS A 137 -10.46 -9.20 16.98
CA LYS A 137 -10.28 -7.81 17.44
C LYS A 137 -10.77 -6.82 16.39
N LEU A 138 -10.39 -7.00 15.12
CA LEU A 138 -10.85 -6.17 14.01
C LEU A 138 -12.37 -6.08 13.94
N LYS A 139 -13.08 -7.21 14.08
CA LYS A 139 -14.55 -7.21 14.12
C LYS A 139 -15.09 -6.32 15.24
N ARG A 140 -14.50 -6.39 16.44
CA ARG A 140 -14.90 -5.55 17.59
C ARG A 140 -14.60 -4.07 17.33
N ASP A 141 -13.42 -3.75 16.81
CA ASP A 141 -13.03 -2.37 16.51
C ASP A 141 -13.98 -1.73 15.51
N LEU A 142 -14.33 -2.44 14.43
CA LEU A 142 -15.27 -1.98 13.41
C LEU A 142 -16.69 -1.81 13.98
N ALA A 143 -17.16 -2.73 14.82
CA ALA A 143 -18.46 -2.61 15.48
C ALA A 143 -18.51 -1.40 16.43
N LEU A 144 -17.43 -1.15 17.19
CA LEU A 144 -17.30 0.03 18.06
C LEU A 144 -17.21 1.35 17.28
N ALA A 145 -16.69 1.30 16.06
CA ALA A 145 -16.74 2.41 15.10
C ALA A 145 -18.11 2.56 14.41
N GLY A 146 -19.10 1.74 14.79
CA GLY A 146 -20.48 1.78 14.31
C GLY A 146 -20.70 1.17 12.93
N PHE A 147 -19.76 0.42 12.40
CA PHE A 147 -19.99 -0.41 11.20
C PHE A 147 -20.78 -1.68 11.57
N SER A 148 -21.32 -2.34 10.55
CA SER A 148 -21.93 -3.67 10.65
C SER A 148 -21.01 -4.73 10.02
N PRO A 149 -19.96 -5.20 10.72
CA PRO A 149 -18.95 -6.09 10.16
C PRO A 149 -19.33 -7.58 10.25
N GLU A 150 -19.13 -8.27 9.14
CA GLU A 150 -19.04 -9.72 9.05
C GLU A 150 -17.57 -10.07 8.76
N VAL A 151 -16.95 -10.89 9.62
CA VAL A 151 -15.55 -11.27 9.49
C VAL A 151 -15.41 -12.78 9.48
N THR A 152 -14.65 -13.30 8.52
CA THR A 152 -14.33 -14.73 8.40
C THR A 152 -12.82 -14.94 8.37
N TRP A 153 -12.37 -16.13 8.76
CA TRP A 153 -10.97 -16.55 8.68
C TRP A 153 -10.87 -18.03 8.30
N ASN A 154 -9.95 -18.38 7.40
CA ASN A 154 -9.69 -19.75 6.96
C ASN A 154 -8.18 -20.01 6.91
N GLU A 155 -7.74 -21.02 7.65
CA GLU A 155 -6.33 -21.42 7.82
C GLU A 155 -6.05 -22.86 7.31
N ARG A 156 -6.91 -23.40 6.43
CA ARG A 156 -6.77 -24.78 5.91
C ARG A 156 -5.74 -24.93 4.79
N ARG A 157 -5.22 -23.83 4.25
CA ARG A 157 -4.31 -23.80 3.10
C ARG A 157 -3.05 -23.06 3.50
N THR A 158 -1.99 -23.14 2.70
CA THR A 158 -0.76 -22.37 2.91
C THR A 158 -1.00 -20.86 2.97
N VAL A 159 -1.89 -20.36 2.10
CA VAL A 159 -2.36 -18.98 2.19
C VAL A 159 -3.60 -18.97 3.08
N HIS A 160 -3.49 -18.34 4.24
CA HIS A 160 -4.62 -18.10 5.12
C HIS A 160 -5.42 -16.93 4.57
N THR A 161 -6.74 -17.05 4.53
CA THR A 161 -7.61 -16.05 3.93
C THR A 161 -8.69 -15.60 4.91
N GLY A 162 -8.82 -14.29 5.05
CA GLY A 162 -9.89 -13.61 5.75
C GLY A 162 -10.72 -12.74 4.83
N TRP A 163 -11.98 -12.53 5.22
CA TRP A 163 -12.84 -11.53 4.58
C TRP A 163 -13.41 -10.61 5.65
N VAL A 164 -13.39 -9.32 5.36
CA VAL A 164 -14.03 -8.27 6.15
C VAL A 164 -15.12 -7.67 5.28
N ARG A 165 -16.38 -7.99 5.56
CA ARG A 165 -17.54 -7.50 4.81
C ARG A 165 -18.31 -6.50 5.65
N LEU A 166 -18.56 -5.32 5.10
CA LEU A 166 -19.34 -4.28 5.77
C LEU A 166 -20.71 -4.16 5.10
N HIS A 167 -21.74 -4.38 5.91
CA HIS A 167 -23.14 -4.27 5.49
C HIS A 167 -23.61 -2.82 5.61
N GLY A 168 -24.50 -2.38 4.71
CA GLY A 168 -25.15 -1.07 4.76
C GLY A 168 -24.28 0.13 4.40
N ILE A 169 -22.94 0.03 4.49
CA ILE A 169 -22.04 1.19 4.30
C ILE A 169 -22.14 1.82 2.91
N LEU A 170 -22.39 1.02 1.87
CA LEU A 170 -22.58 1.54 0.51
C LEU A 170 -23.87 2.36 0.40
N GLN A 171 -24.94 1.91 1.05
CA GLN A 171 -26.20 2.65 1.11
C GLN A 171 -26.06 3.92 1.95
N GLU A 172 -25.45 3.83 3.14
CA GLU A 172 -25.17 4.97 4.01
C GLU A 172 -24.39 6.07 3.29
N ALA A 173 -23.47 5.68 2.40
CA ALA A 173 -22.65 6.61 1.63
C ALA A 173 -23.29 7.09 0.30
N GLY A 174 -24.53 6.68 -0.01
CA GLY A 174 -25.17 6.98 -1.29
C GLY A 174 -24.54 6.28 -2.50
N LEU A 175 -23.68 5.29 -2.26
CA LEU A 175 -23.02 4.47 -3.27
C LEU A 175 -23.78 3.19 -3.60
N SER A 176 -24.96 2.93 -3.06
CA SER A 176 -25.82 1.86 -3.60
C SER A 176 -27.25 2.05 -3.15
N PRO A 177 -28.25 1.85 -4.02
CA PRO A 177 -29.64 1.78 -3.58
C PRO A 177 -29.95 0.44 -2.88
N LEU A 178 -29.09 -0.57 -3.02
CA LEU A 178 -29.30 -1.91 -2.50
C LEU A 178 -28.71 -2.06 -1.09
N ALA A 179 -29.59 -2.23 -0.09
CA ALA A 179 -29.18 -2.38 1.30
C ALA A 179 -28.32 -3.63 1.58
N ASN A 180 -28.41 -4.65 0.71
CA ASN A 180 -27.67 -5.91 0.84
C ASN A 180 -26.32 -5.90 0.10
N GLU A 181 -25.99 -4.87 -0.66
CA GLU A 181 -24.68 -4.76 -1.31
C GLU A 181 -23.61 -4.50 -0.23
N LYS A 182 -22.58 -5.35 -0.21
CA LYS A 182 -21.52 -5.32 0.80
C LYS A 182 -20.22 -4.84 0.16
N LEU A 183 -19.48 -4.00 0.87
CA LEU A 183 -18.07 -3.78 0.56
C LEU A 183 -17.23 -4.82 1.29
N ALA A 184 -16.37 -5.52 0.57
CA ALA A 184 -15.52 -6.58 1.10
C ALA A 184 -14.03 -6.24 0.94
N ILE A 185 -13.25 -6.45 2.00
CA ILE A 185 -11.78 -6.43 1.96
C ILE A 185 -11.29 -7.85 2.22
N LYS A 186 -10.48 -8.37 1.30
CA LYS A 186 -9.78 -9.64 1.49
C LYS A 186 -8.51 -9.40 2.25
N VAL A 187 -8.21 -10.28 3.20
CA VAL A 187 -6.94 -10.33 3.92
C VAL A 187 -6.30 -11.67 3.61
N GLU A 188 -5.07 -11.68 3.12
CA GLU A 188 -4.33 -12.90 2.84
C GLU A 188 -3.01 -12.92 3.59
N VAL A 189 -2.67 -14.06 4.18
CA VAL A 189 -1.35 -14.28 4.77
C VAL A 189 -0.73 -15.52 4.15
N ASP A 190 0.37 -15.35 3.43
CA ASP A 190 1.20 -16.46 3.02
C ASP A 190 2.02 -16.97 4.21
N THR A 191 1.75 -18.20 4.64
CA THR A 191 2.45 -18.85 5.76
C THR A 191 3.67 -19.66 5.34
N GLN A 192 3.91 -19.80 4.02
CA GLN A 192 5.10 -20.43 3.47
C GLN A 192 5.67 -19.58 2.31
N PRO A 193 6.02 -18.31 2.58
CA PRO A 193 6.53 -17.42 1.56
C PRO A 193 7.93 -17.83 1.10
N PRO A 194 8.30 -17.51 -0.16
CA PRO A 194 9.66 -17.71 -0.63
C PRO A 194 10.66 -16.91 0.21
N GLY A 195 11.80 -17.52 0.50
CA GLY A 195 12.86 -16.89 1.30
C GLY A 195 13.53 -15.71 0.58
N GLY A 196 14.23 -14.86 1.34
CA GLY A 196 15.02 -13.75 0.81
C GLY A 196 14.31 -12.39 0.83
N GLY A 197 13.04 -12.33 1.24
CA GLY A 197 12.35 -11.07 1.47
C GLY A 197 13.00 -10.27 2.61
N ARG A 198 13.21 -8.98 2.38
CA ARG A 198 13.75 -8.05 3.38
C ARG A 198 12.64 -7.18 3.92
N CYS A 199 12.64 -6.93 5.23
CA CYS A 199 11.60 -6.15 5.88
C CYS A 199 12.12 -4.78 6.31
N GLU A 200 11.25 -3.78 6.19
CA GLU A 200 11.42 -2.44 6.73
C GLU A 200 10.25 -2.12 7.68
N ARG A 201 10.42 -1.05 8.46
CA ARG A 201 9.37 -0.53 9.34
C ARG A 201 9.22 0.97 9.16
N GLN A 202 7.99 1.42 9.02
CA GLN A 202 7.69 2.83 8.83
C GLN A 202 6.36 3.20 9.48
N ILE A 203 6.30 4.39 10.08
CA ILE A 203 5.03 5.00 10.48
C ILE A 203 4.39 5.59 9.23
N VAL A 204 3.20 5.12 8.88
CA VAL A 204 2.38 5.70 7.81
C VAL A 204 1.32 6.60 8.41
N THR A 205 0.97 7.68 7.70
CA THR A 205 -0.04 8.67 8.13
C THR A 205 -1.16 8.81 7.10
N ARG A 206 -1.34 7.81 6.23
CA ARG A 206 -2.39 7.79 5.21
C ARG A 206 -3.71 7.37 5.85
N HIS A 207 -4.66 8.32 5.95
CA HIS A 207 -5.94 8.25 6.70
C HIS A 207 -5.81 8.15 8.21
N LEU A 208 -4.92 7.29 8.70
CA LEU A 208 -4.65 7.06 10.12
C LEU A 208 -3.13 6.92 10.31
N SER A 209 -2.66 7.17 11.53
CA SER A 209 -1.25 6.97 11.89
C SER A 209 -1.02 5.59 12.50
N PHE A 210 -0.13 4.77 11.97
CA PHE A 210 0.23 3.47 12.55
C PHE A 210 1.59 2.97 12.02
N LEU A 211 2.24 2.07 12.78
CA LEU A 211 3.48 1.44 12.36
C LEU A 211 3.19 0.20 11.51
N LEU A 212 3.83 0.11 10.35
CA LEU A 212 3.83 -1.07 9.50
C LEU A 212 5.20 -1.74 9.52
N GLN A 213 5.19 -3.07 9.44
CA GLN A 213 6.32 -3.87 8.93
C GLN A 213 5.94 -4.35 7.54
N TYR A 214 6.82 -4.19 6.57
CA TYR A 214 6.54 -4.45 5.15
C TYR A 214 7.79 -4.93 4.41
N HIS A 215 7.63 -5.54 3.25
CA HIS A 215 8.77 -5.88 2.38
C HIS A 215 9.40 -4.60 1.80
N ASP A 216 10.72 -4.49 1.79
CA ASP A 216 11.41 -3.37 1.16
C ASP A 216 11.03 -3.21 -0.33
N LEU A 217 11.27 -2.04 -0.91
CA LEU A 217 10.79 -1.70 -2.25
C LEU A 217 11.28 -2.70 -3.33
N SER A 218 12.52 -3.17 -3.21
CA SER A 218 13.08 -4.21 -4.10
C SER A 218 12.39 -5.58 -3.92
N SER A 219 12.02 -5.96 -2.69
CA SER A 219 11.31 -7.21 -2.42
C SER A 219 9.85 -7.13 -2.87
N LEU A 220 9.19 -5.98 -2.76
CA LEU A 220 7.88 -5.74 -3.36
C LEU A 220 7.95 -5.84 -4.89
N MET A 221 9.00 -5.31 -5.51
CA MET A 221 9.21 -5.42 -6.95
C MET A 221 9.40 -6.88 -7.37
N ALA A 222 10.17 -7.66 -6.62
CA ALA A 222 10.35 -9.09 -6.89
C ALA A 222 9.00 -9.84 -6.93
N GLY A 223 8.09 -9.56 -6.00
CA GLY A 223 6.73 -10.11 -6.03
C GLY A 223 5.93 -9.73 -7.28
N LYS A 224 6.12 -8.50 -7.79
CA LYS A 224 5.48 -8.04 -9.03
C LYS A 224 6.05 -8.70 -10.28
N ILE A 225 7.37 -8.83 -10.35
CA ILE A 225 8.02 -9.57 -11.43
C ILE A 225 7.59 -11.03 -11.41
N HIS A 226 7.54 -11.67 -10.24
CA HIS A 226 7.03 -13.04 -10.11
C HIS A 226 5.60 -13.18 -10.63
N ALA A 227 4.70 -12.25 -10.28
CA ALA A 227 3.33 -12.22 -10.80
C ALA A 227 3.29 -12.07 -12.33
N LEU A 228 4.08 -11.16 -12.90
CA LEU A 228 4.18 -10.97 -14.35
C LEU A 228 4.64 -12.24 -15.06
N LEU A 229 5.59 -12.98 -14.47
CA LEU A 229 6.17 -14.16 -15.08
C LEU A 229 5.30 -15.41 -14.95
N THR A 230 4.60 -15.58 -13.82
CA THR A 230 3.96 -16.86 -13.46
C THR A 230 2.44 -16.90 -13.59
N ARG A 231 1.74 -15.75 -13.56
CA ARG A 231 0.28 -15.75 -13.71
C ARG A 231 -0.12 -16.35 -15.05
N ARG A 232 -1.25 -17.05 -15.10
CA ARG A 232 -1.79 -17.60 -16.36
C ARG A 232 -2.28 -16.49 -17.30
N TYR A 233 -2.91 -15.46 -16.73
CA TYR A 233 -3.46 -14.31 -17.46
C TYR A 233 -2.75 -13.03 -17.04
N ALA A 234 -2.47 -12.16 -18.01
CA ALA A 234 -1.90 -10.86 -17.73
C ALA A 234 -2.93 -9.97 -17.01
N LYS A 235 -2.45 -9.17 -16.04
CA LYS A 235 -3.25 -8.21 -15.29
C LYS A 235 -2.67 -6.82 -15.48
N GLY A 236 -3.49 -5.87 -15.91
CA GLY A 236 -3.09 -4.50 -16.18
C GLY A 236 -2.40 -3.85 -14.99
N ARG A 237 -2.90 -4.09 -13.78
CA ARG A 237 -2.30 -3.60 -12.53
C ARG A 237 -0.83 -4.01 -12.34
N ASP A 238 -0.44 -5.23 -12.72
CA ASP A 238 0.95 -5.68 -12.57
C ASP A 238 1.88 -5.01 -13.59
N TRP A 239 1.39 -4.74 -14.80
CA TRP A 239 2.13 -4.00 -15.83
C TRP A 239 2.23 -2.50 -15.52
N TYR A 240 1.18 -1.92 -14.97
CA TYR A 240 1.21 -0.54 -14.48
C TYR A 240 2.23 -0.36 -13.35
N ASP A 241 2.27 -1.30 -12.40
CA ASP A 241 3.27 -1.27 -11.33
C ASP A 241 4.69 -1.35 -11.89
N LEU A 242 4.92 -2.20 -12.90
CA LEU A 242 6.22 -2.30 -13.58
C LEU A 242 6.64 -0.97 -14.21
N VAL A 243 5.71 -0.29 -14.90
CA VAL A 243 5.96 1.06 -15.43
C VAL A 243 6.36 1.99 -14.30
N TRP A 244 5.59 2.01 -13.20
CA TRP A 244 5.89 2.84 -12.04
C TRP A 244 7.28 2.56 -11.45
N TYR A 245 7.69 1.29 -11.30
CA TYR A 245 9.02 0.93 -10.79
C TYR A 245 10.16 1.37 -11.71
N LEU A 246 10.00 1.16 -13.02
CA LEU A 246 11.05 1.45 -14.01
C LEU A 246 11.13 2.93 -14.37
N SER A 247 10.08 3.70 -14.10
CA SER A 247 10.07 5.15 -14.23
C SER A 247 10.69 5.89 -13.04
N GLN A 248 11.04 5.21 -11.94
CA GLN A 248 11.76 5.83 -10.83
C GLN A 248 13.16 6.34 -11.24
N ARG A 249 13.75 7.20 -10.40
CA ARG A 249 15.08 7.80 -10.61
C ARG A 249 15.97 7.60 -9.37
N PRO A 250 16.93 6.66 -9.40
CA PRO A 250 17.16 5.66 -10.45
C PRO A 250 16.02 4.62 -10.54
N PRO A 251 15.89 3.88 -11.66
CA PRO A 251 14.95 2.76 -11.76
C PRO A 251 15.18 1.75 -10.63
N VAL A 252 14.10 1.19 -10.08
CA VAL A 252 14.20 0.20 -9.01
C VAL A 252 14.64 -1.15 -9.59
N ALA A 253 15.56 -1.83 -8.90
CA ALA A 253 15.92 -3.21 -9.18
C ALA A 253 15.17 -4.17 -8.23
N PRO A 254 14.73 -5.35 -8.71
CA PRO A 254 14.08 -6.33 -7.85
C PRO A 254 15.10 -7.03 -6.95
N ASN A 255 14.64 -7.53 -5.81
CA ASN A 255 15.40 -8.45 -4.99
C ASN A 255 15.52 -9.81 -5.71
N LEU A 256 16.67 -10.04 -6.37
CA LEU A 256 16.89 -11.22 -7.19
C LEU A 256 16.87 -12.52 -6.37
N ALA A 257 17.33 -12.51 -5.12
CA ALA A 257 17.31 -13.70 -4.26
C ALA A 257 15.86 -14.12 -3.95
N LEU A 258 15.00 -13.16 -3.59
CA LEU A 258 13.57 -13.42 -3.39
C LEU A 258 12.90 -13.92 -4.68
N LEU A 259 13.18 -13.25 -5.80
CA LEU A 259 12.60 -13.63 -7.10
C LEU A 259 13.01 -15.05 -7.52
N GLU A 260 14.28 -15.41 -7.35
CA GLU A 260 14.80 -16.75 -7.65
C GLU A 260 14.09 -17.82 -6.83
N ASN A 261 13.95 -17.60 -5.52
CA ASN A 261 13.24 -18.51 -4.63
C ASN A 261 11.75 -18.62 -4.97
N ALA A 262 11.10 -17.50 -5.28
CA ALA A 262 9.69 -17.47 -5.67
C ALA A 262 9.43 -18.24 -6.98
N LEU A 263 10.28 -18.06 -7.99
CA LEU A 263 10.20 -18.79 -9.24
C LEU A 263 10.46 -20.29 -9.02
N ALA A 264 11.45 -20.65 -8.21
CA ALA A 264 11.74 -22.05 -7.87
C ALA A 264 10.56 -22.73 -7.18
N GLN A 265 9.94 -22.05 -6.21
CA GLN A 265 8.78 -22.55 -5.48
C GLN A 265 7.55 -22.74 -6.37
N THR A 266 7.37 -21.91 -7.40
CA THR A 266 6.16 -21.92 -8.26
C THR A 266 6.30 -22.77 -9.52
N GLN A 267 7.48 -22.75 -10.15
CA GLN A 267 7.72 -23.40 -11.46
C GLN A 267 8.69 -24.58 -11.39
N GLY A 268 9.35 -24.81 -10.24
CA GLY A 268 10.31 -25.89 -10.08
C GLY A 268 11.68 -25.58 -10.70
N VAL A 269 12.33 -26.61 -11.23
CA VAL A 269 13.72 -26.56 -11.74
C VAL A 269 13.81 -26.01 -13.16
N ASP A 270 12.83 -26.31 -14.02
CA ASP A 270 12.79 -25.82 -15.40
C ASP A 270 12.11 -24.45 -15.47
N ARG A 271 12.90 -23.41 -15.18
CA ARG A 271 12.44 -22.03 -15.09
C ARG A 271 13.51 -21.04 -15.53
N PRO A 272 13.12 -19.80 -15.92
CA PRO A 272 14.07 -18.72 -16.14
C PRO A 272 14.86 -18.40 -14.86
N ALA A 273 16.13 -18.02 -15.03
CA ALA A 273 16.91 -17.45 -13.94
C ALA A 273 16.38 -16.04 -13.60
N ALA A 274 16.29 -15.70 -12.31
CA ALA A 274 15.80 -14.41 -11.86
C ALA A 274 16.57 -13.23 -12.44
N ARG A 275 17.88 -13.38 -12.71
CA ARG A 275 18.71 -12.36 -13.36
C ARG A 275 18.25 -12.00 -14.78
N ASP A 276 17.57 -12.92 -15.47
CA ASP A 276 17.11 -12.74 -16.85
C ASP A 276 15.69 -12.15 -16.92
N TRP A 277 15.14 -11.69 -15.79
CA TRP A 277 13.74 -11.31 -15.67
C TRP A 277 13.28 -10.28 -16.71
N MET A 278 14.11 -9.29 -17.05
CA MET A 278 13.77 -8.26 -18.05
C MET A 278 13.48 -8.90 -19.41
N ARG A 279 14.38 -9.75 -19.88
CA ARG A 279 14.25 -10.50 -21.13
C ARG A 279 13.00 -11.39 -21.12
N THR A 280 12.74 -12.08 -20.01
CA THR A 280 11.56 -12.95 -19.88
C THR A 280 10.25 -12.15 -19.87
N VAL A 281 10.19 -11.03 -19.13
CA VAL A 281 9.02 -10.13 -19.12
C VAL A 281 8.80 -9.54 -20.52
N LYS A 282 9.86 -9.11 -21.22
CA LYS A 282 9.79 -8.61 -22.61
C LYS A 282 9.24 -9.66 -23.57
N ASN A 283 9.72 -10.90 -23.50
CA ASN A 283 9.19 -12.01 -24.31
C ASN A 283 7.71 -12.28 -24.05
N ARG A 284 7.26 -12.07 -22.80
CA ARG A 284 5.86 -12.21 -22.43
C ARG A 284 5.01 -11.04 -22.96
N LEU A 285 5.51 -9.81 -22.89
CA LEU A 285 4.86 -8.61 -23.44
C LEU A 285 4.53 -8.78 -24.93
N LEU A 286 5.43 -9.39 -25.71
CA LEU A 286 5.22 -9.63 -27.14
C LEU A 286 3.99 -10.50 -27.46
N LYS A 287 3.51 -11.29 -26.48
CA LYS A 287 2.36 -12.21 -26.64
C LYS A 287 1.06 -11.69 -26.01
N ILE A 288 1.09 -10.50 -25.40
CA ILE A 288 -0.05 -9.94 -24.67
C ILE A 288 -0.78 -8.89 -25.53
N ASP A 289 -2.10 -8.87 -25.41
CA ASP A 289 -2.96 -7.79 -25.86
C ASP A 289 -2.83 -6.59 -24.90
N VAL A 290 -2.12 -5.55 -25.34
CA VAL A 290 -1.79 -4.38 -24.50
C VAL A 290 -3.00 -3.48 -24.25
N PRO A 291 -3.87 -3.18 -25.23
CA PRO A 291 -5.16 -2.52 -24.97
C PRO A 291 -5.95 -3.12 -23.81
N ALA A 292 -6.05 -4.46 -23.75
CA ALA A 292 -6.75 -5.13 -22.65
C ALA A 292 -6.10 -4.89 -21.27
N LEU A 293 -4.79 -4.60 -21.20
CA LEU A 293 -4.12 -4.22 -19.95
C LEU A 293 -4.53 -2.82 -19.49
N ALA A 294 -4.64 -1.88 -20.43
CA ALA A 294 -5.05 -0.50 -20.14
C ALA A 294 -6.49 -0.48 -19.62
N ASP A 295 -7.38 -1.25 -20.26
CA ASP A 295 -8.78 -1.40 -19.85
C ASP A 295 -8.90 -2.07 -18.46
N ASP A 296 -8.10 -3.11 -18.18
CA ASP A 296 -8.09 -3.79 -16.87
C ASP A 296 -7.62 -2.88 -15.72
N VAL A 297 -6.66 -1.99 -15.96
CA VAL A 297 -6.11 -1.12 -14.90
C VAL A 297 -6.87 0.19 -14.73
N GLY A 298 -7.48 0.72 -15.78
CA GLY A 298 -8.14 2.04 -15.81
C GLY A 298 -9.04 2.34 -14.59
N PRO A 299 -9.96 1.44 -14.19
CA PRO A 299 -10.85 1.65 -13.05
C PRO A 299 -10.15 1.80 -11.68
N PHE A 300 -8.87 1.42 -11.60
CA PHE A 300 -8.06 1.50 -10.39
C PHE A 300 -7.15 2.72 -10.37
N LEU A 301 -6.98 3.45 -11.46
CA LEU A 301 -6.04 4.58 -11.50
C LEU A 301 -6.60 5.79 -10.76
N GLU A 302 -5.75 6.52 -10.04
CA GLU A 302 -6.15 7.82 -9.47
C GLU A 302 -6.49 8.82 -10.59
N ARG A 303 -5.78 8.70 -11.72
CA ARG A 303 -6.06 9.43 -12.95
C ARG A 303 -6.31 8.40 -14.06
N PRO A 304 -7.57 8.19 -14.49
CA PRO A 304 -7.88 7.23 -15.53
C PRO A 304 -7.05 7.40 -16.82
N GLN A 305 -6.64 8.63 -17.12
CA GLN A 305 -5.81 8.96 -18.29
C GLN A 305 -4.40 8.35 -18.23
N ASP A 306 -3.90 7.98 -17.04
CA ASP A 306 -2.60 7.33 -16.90
C ASP A 306 -2.60 5.92 -17.54
N ALA A 307 -3.78 5.36 -17.88
CA ALA A 307 -3.88 4.14 -18.68
C ALA A 307 -3.26 4.32 -20.07
N ASN A 308 -3.23 5.55 -20.60
CA ASN A 308 -2.58 5.88 -21.87
C ASN A 308 -1.06 5.70 -21.85
N LEU A 309 -0.45 5.54 -20.66
CA LEU A 309 0.96 5.20 -20.53
C LEU A 309 1.24 3.73 -20.86
N ILE A 310 0.22 2.87 -20.76
CA ILE A 310 0.31 1.43 -21.02
C ILE A 310 0.20 1.16 -22.52
N THR A 311 1.26 1.51 -23.25
CA THR A 311 1.40 1.20 -24.68
C THR A 311 2.53 0.19 -24.89
N ARG A 312 2.44 -0.59 -25.98
CA ARG A 312 3.50 -1.55 -26.33
C ARG A 312 4.85 -0.85 -26.47
N GLU A 313 4.85 0.33 -27.11
CA GLU A 313 6.04 1.14 -27.30
C GLU A 313 6.66 1.58 -25.96
N ASN A 314 5.87 2.15 -25.05
CA ASN A 314 6.36 2.61 -23.75
C ASN A 314 6.91 1.45 -22.92
N LEU A 315 6.20 0.32 -22.89
CA LEU A 315 6.64 -0.87 -22.16
C LEU A 315 7.94 -1.46 -22.73
N LEU A 316 8.10 -1.50 -24.06
CA LEU A 316 9.35 -1.96 -24.68
C LEU A 316 10.52 -1.01 -24.42
N ARG A 317 10.29 0.32 -24.38
CA ARG A 317 11.33 1.29 -24.03
C ARG A 317 11.84 1.13 -22.59
N LEU A 318 11.00 0.66 -21.68
CA LEU A 318 11.38 0.39 -20.29
C LEU A 318 12.07 -0.96 -20.09
N LEU A 319 11.99 -1.86 -21.08
CA LEU A 319 12.58 -3.20 -21.06
C LEU A 319 13.73 -3.28 -22.08
N PRO A 320 14.95 -2.85 -21.72
CA PRO A 320 16.10 -2.90 -22.61
C PRO A 320 16.44 -4.35 -23.00
N ASP A 321 17.20 -4.49 -24.08
CA ASP A 321 17.75 -5.77 -24.54
C ASP A 321 18.80 -6.35 -23.58
#